data_AF-A0A836VM80-F1
#
_entry.id   AF-A0A836VM80-F1
#
_cell.length_a   1.000
_cell.length_b   1.000
_cell.length_c   1.000
_cell.angle_alpha   90.00
_cell.angle_beta   90.00
_cell.angle_gamma   90.00
#
_symmetry.space_group_name_H-M   'P 1'
#
loop_
_entity.id
_entity.type
_entity.pdbx_description
1 polymer ?
#
loop_
_entity_poly.entity_id
_entity_poly.type
_entity_poly.pdbx_seq_one_letter_code
_entity_poly.pdbx_strand_id
1 'polypeptide(L)'
;MMTGMASSFSGEITRLAGEKLIPLLLMGAATAFILGVGMTVTAAYILLAIVLAPALIGLGLDPIAVHLFILYWGMISFITPPVALGAFAAASLAGATPMRTGFEAMRLGSVIYFLPFFFVLNPALVLHGDAITILLEVGSAIVGIVLIASGLQGHLVLLGSFSTDIRSMAARIVLIAGGLALAYPEMASNIAGLAALPAAAILRRQSSD
;
A
#
# COMPACT_ATOMS: atom_id res chain seq x y z
N MET A 1 -15.18 -22.16 18.78
CA MET A 1 -14.03 -22.42 19.66
C MET A 1 -12.81 -21.71 19.07
N MET A 2 -12.47 -20.53 19.56
CA MET A 2 -11.13 -19.98 19.31
C MET A 2 -10.19 -20.74 20.25
N THR A 3 -9.35 -21.61 19.71
CA THR A 3 -8.29 -22.22 20.52
C THR A 3 -7.41 -21.08 21.03
N GLY A 4 -7.09 -21.06 22.33
CA GLY A 4 -6.45 -19.92 22.99
C GLY A 4 -5.14 -19.43 22.36
N MET A 5 -4.54 -20.17 21.42
CA MET A 5 -3.41 -19.70 20.62
C MET A 5 -3.74 -18.48 19.76
N ALA A 6 -4.91 -18.40 19.13
CA ALA A 6 -5.27 -17.25 18.29
C ALA A 6 -5.40 -15.96 19.11
N SER A 7 -6.07 -16.04 20.27
CA SER A 7 -6.19 -14.93 21.22
C SER A 7 -4.84 -14.57 21.86
N SER A 8 -4.00 -15.56 22.16
CA SER A 8 -2.66 -15.31 22.71
C SER A 8 -1.73 -14.64 21.69
N PHE A 9 -1.82 -15.02 20.41
CA PHE A 9 -1.03 -14.39 19.34
C PHE A 9 -1.46 -12.94 19.12
N SER A 10 -2.77 -12.69 19.10
CA SER A 10 -3.35 -11.33 19.03
C SER A 10 -2.93 -10.46 20.22
N GLY A 11 -2.99 -11.03 21.42
CA GLY A 11 -2.55 -10.39 22.66
C GLY A 11 -1.05 -10.08 22.65
N GLU A 12 -0.22 -10.98 22.15
CA GLU A 12 1.23 -10.80 22.08
C GLU A 12 1.62 -9.73 21.04
N ILE A 13 1.00 -9.71 19.87
CA ILE A 13 1.21 -8.64 18.87
C ILE A 13 0.80 -7.29 19.46
N THR A 14 -0.35 -7.21 20.14
CA THR A 14 -0.84 -5.96 20.76
C THR A 14 0.10 -5.51 21.89
N ARG A 15 0.58 -6.45 22.71
CA ARG A 15 1.56 -6.20 23.78
C ARG A 15 2.89 -5.67 23.23
N LEU A 16 3.41 -6.30 22.17
CA LEU A 16 4.65 -5.90 21.50
C LEU A 16 4.50 -4.55 20.78
N ALA A 17 3.34 -4.27 20.20
CA ALA A 17 3.03 -2.98 19.58
C ALA A 17 2.84 -1.84 20.60
N GLY A 18 2.61 -2.18 21.88
CA GLY A 18 2.47 -1.23 22.97
C GLY A 18 1.25 -0.32 22.83
N GLU A 19 0.12 -0.86 22.34
CA GLU A 19 -1.14 -0.14 22.05
C GLU A 19 -1.01 0.99 21.00
N LYS A 20 0.14 1.12 20.35
CA LYS A 20 0.34 2.12 19.29
C LYS A 20 -0.16 1.57 17.96
N LEU A 21 -1.00 2.36 17.28
CA LEU A 21 -1.62 1.99 16.00
C LEU A 21 -0.61 1.62 14.92
N ILE A 22 0.40 2.45 14.67
CA ILE A 22 1.34 2.24 13.55
C ILE A 22 2.17 0.96 13.71
N PRO A 23 2.82 0.67 14.86
CA PRO A 23 3.50 -0.61 15.07
C PRO A 23 2.57 -1.81 14.88
N LEU A 24 1.33 -1.74 15.38
CA LEU A 24 0.36 -2.83 15.24
C LEU A 24 0.01 -3.10 13.77
N LEU A 25 -0.20 -2.05 12.97
CA LEU A 25 -0.45 -2.17 11.54
C LEU A 25 0.75 -2.78 10.81
N LEU A 26 1.98 -2.36 11.13
CA LEU A 26 3.18 -2.89 10.49
C LEU A 26 3.39 -4.39 10.83
N MET A 27 3.20 -4.76 12.10
CA MET A 27 3.26 -6.16 12.52
C MET A 27 2.13 -6.98 11.89
N GLY A 28 0.94 -6.40 11.78
CA GLY A 28 -0.21 -7.00 11.10
C GLY A 28 0.07 -7.27 9.63
N ALA A 29 0.62 -6.28 8.91
CA ALA A 29 1.05 -6.40 7.53
C ALA A 29 2.11 -7.49 7.34
N ALA A 30 3.14 -7.52 8.21
CA ALA A 30 4.17 -8.54 8.17
C ALA A 30 3.62 -9.95 8.42
N THR A 31 2.73 -10.09 9.40
CA THR A 31 2.07 -11.37 9.71
C THR A 31 1.20 -11.82 8.54
N ALA A 32 0.42 -10.90 7.95
CA ALA A 32 -0.42 -11.18 6.80
C ALA A 32 0.39 -11.57 5.56
N PHE A 33 1.51 -10.91 5.32
CA PHE A 33 2.44 -11.26 4.24
C PHE A 33 3.03 -12.65 4.42
N ILE A 34 3.57 -12.96 5.60
CA ILE A 34 4.19 -14.27 5.89
C ILE A 34 3.18 -15.39 5.74
N LEU A 35 1.97 -15.22 6.30
CA LEU A 35 0.90 -16.21 6.18
C LEU A 35 0.42 -16.35 4.73
N GLY A 36 0.32 -15.24 3.99
CA GLY A 36 -0.05 -15.23 2.57
C GLY A 36 0.95 -15.93 1.64
N VAL A 37 2.20 -16.13 2.08
CA VAL A 37 3.21 -16.89 1.33
C VAL A 37 3.03 -18.42 1.51
N GLY A 38 2.51 -18.85 2.67
CA GLY A 38 2.48 -20.27 3.06
C GLY A 38 1.17 -21.02 2.82
N MET A 39 0.08 -20.33 2.48
CA MET A 39 -1.25 -20.94 2.34
C MET A 39 -2.11 -20.24 1.27
N THR A 40 -3.30 -20.77 0.97
CA THR A 40 -4.24 -20.10 0.04
C THR A 40 -4.75 -18.79 0.66
N VAL A 41 -5.00 -17.77 -0.18
CA VAL A 41 -5.48 -16.44 0.25
C VAL A 41 -6.68 -16.54 1.18
N THR A 42 -7.64 -17.40 0.84
CA THR A 42 -8.84 -17.64 1.65
C THR A 42 -8.49 -18.13 3.06
N ALA A 43 -7.56 -19.08 3.17
CA ALA A 43 -7.16 -19.64 4.46
C ALA A 43 -6.37 -18.61 5.29
N ALA A 44 -5.46 -17.86 4.65
CA ALA A 44 -4.71 -16.78 5.30
C ALA A 44 -5.65 -15.70 5.84
N TYR A 45 -6.61 -15.26 5.02
CA TYR A 45 -7.61 -14.27 5.40
C TYR A 45 -8.44 -14.73 6.60
N ILE A 46 -8.97 -15.96 6.60
CA ILE A 46 -9.78 -16.46 7.73
C ILE A 46 -8.96 -16.49 9.02
N LEU A 47 -7.71 -16.97 8.97
CA LEU A 47 -6.83 -17.02 10.13
C LEU A 47 -6.54 -15.62 10.69
N LEU A 48 -6.18 -14.68 9.81
CA LEU A 48 -5.90 -13.30 10.18
C LEU A 48 -7.15 -12.56 10.65
N ALA A 49 -8.33 -12.84 10.07
CA ALA A 49 -9.60 -12.27 10.50
C ALA A 49 -9.97 -12.73 11.92
N ILE A 50 -9.56 -13.94 12.31
CA ILE A 50 -9.77 -14.46 13.66
C ILE A 50 -8.74 -13.89 14.66
N VAL A 51 -7.50 -13.70 14.23
CA VAL A 51 -6.39 -13.29 15.11
C VAL A 51 -6.22 -11.78 15.17
N LEU A 52 -6.11 -11.11 14.03
CA LEU A 52 -5.66 -9.72 13.91
C LEU A 52 -6.84 -8.73 13.86
N ALA A 53 -7.94 -9.08 13.19
CA ALA A 53 -9.07 -8.16 13.05
C ALA A 53 -9.64 -7.69 14.40
N PRO A 54 -9.85 -8.56 15.42
CA PRO A 54 -10.38 -8.12 16.70
C PRO A 54 -9.47 -7.11 17.42
N ALA A 55 -8.15 -7.26 17.31
CA ALA A 55 -7.20 -6.32 17.91
C ALA A 55 -7.26 -4.95 17.23
N LEU A 56 -7.29 -4.93 15.89
CA LEU A 56 -7.36 -3.68 15.12
C LEU A 56 -8.70 -2.96 15.32
N ILE A 57 -9.82 -3.70 15.29
CA ILE A 57 -11.16 -3.14 15.56
C ILE A 57 -11.26 -2.67 17.02
N GLY A 58 -10.63 -3.38 17.96
CA GLY A 58 -10.56 -2.99 19.36
C GLY A 58 -9.86 -1.65 19.60
N LEU A 59 -8.99 -1.20 18.67
CA LEU A 59 -8.38 0.14 18.68
C LEU A 59 -9.27 1.22 18.05
N GLY A 60 -10.51 0.91 17.70
CA GLY A 60 -11.47 1.84 17.11
C GLY A 60 -11.38 1.98 15.60
N LEU A 61 -10.69 1.07 14.91
CA LEU A 61 -10.61 1.06 13.45
C LEU A 61 -11.90 0.52 12.83
N ASP A 62 -12.24 1.00 11.63
CA ASP A 62 -13.41 0.53 10.90
C ASP A 62 -13.28 -0.96 10.52
N PRO A 63 -14.30 -1.80 10.81
CA PRO A 63 -14.23 -3.23 10.51
C PRO A 63 -14.01 -3.57 9.04
N ILE A 64 -14.66 -2.86 8.12
CA ILE A 64 -14.54 -3.11 6.69
C ILE A 64 -13.11 -2.79 6.24
N ALA A 65 -12.57 -1.65 6.69
CA ALA A 65 -11.22 -1.24 6.38
C ALA A 65 -10.18 -2.23 6.90
N VAL A 66 -10.36 -2.74 8.12
CA VAL A 66 -9.50 -3.78 8.72
C VAL A 66 -9.54 -5.08 7.91
N HIS A 67 -10.72 -5.55 7.52
CA HIS A 67 -10.85 -6.77 6.72
C HIS A 67 -10.21 -6.62 5.33
N LEU A 68 -10.38 -5.46 4.68
CA LEU A 68 -9.71 -5.16 3.42
C LEU A 68 -8.19 -5.09 3.60
N PHE A 69 -7.71 -4.48 4.68
CA PHE A 69 -6.28 -4.44 4.98
C PHE A 69 -5.65 -5.82 5.06
N ILE A 70 -6.27 -6.71 5.82
CA ILE A 70 -5.84 -8.09 5.98
C ILE A 70 -5.86 -8.83 4.64
N LEU A 71 -6.95 -8.66 3.88
CA LEU A 71 -7.12 -9.32 2.59
C LEU A 71 -6.04 -8.88 1.59
N TYR A 72 -5.82 -7.57 1.43
CA TYR A 72 -4.81 -7.05 0.49
C TYR A 72 -3.39 -7.46 0.89
N TRP A 73 -3.03 -7.37 2.17
CA TRP A 73 -1.72 -7.83 2.64
C TRP A 73 -1.55 -9.34 2.53
N GLY A 74 -2.62 -10.13 2.66
CA GLY A 74 -2.59 -11.56 2.40
C GLY A 74 -2.39 -11.91 0.92
N MET A 75 -2.88 -11.05 0.01
CA MET A 75 -2.75 -11.26 -1.45
C MET A 75 -1.42 -10.77 -2.03
N ILE A 76 -0.70 -9.89 -1.34
CA ILE A 76 0.48 -9.23 -1.90
C ILE A 76 1.64 -10.20 -2.19
N SER A 77 1.63 -11.38 -1.56
CA SER A 77 2.54 -12.49 -1.85
C SER A 77 2.44 -12.98 -3.30
N PHE A 78 1.33 -12.74 -4.00
CA PHE A 78 1.11 -13.17 -5.39
C PHE A 78 1.97 -12.40 -6.40
N ILE A 79 2.47 -11.21 -6.04
CA ILE A 79 3.36 -10.41 -6.88
C ILE A 79 4.76 -10.24 -6.30
N THR A 80 4.97 -10.60 -5.02
CA THR A 80 6.23 -10.38 -4.30
C THR A 80 7.17 -11.59 -4.41
N PRO A 81 8.37 -11.46 -5.01
CA PRO A 81 9.39 -12.49 -4.93
C PRO A 81 9.78 -12.79 -3.47
N PRO A 82 10.13 -14.05 -3.09
CA PRO A 82 10.50 -15.15 -3.97
C PRO A 82 9.35 -16.08 -4.38
N VAL A 83 8.11 -15.84 -3.96
CA VAL A 83 6.99 -16.78 -4.19
C VAL A 83 6.10 -16.35 -5.34
N ALA A 84 5.71 -15.07 -5.42
CA ALA A 84 5.03 -14.40 -6.54
C ALA A 84 4.21 -15.32 -7.47
N LEU A 85 3.31 -16.14 -6.90
CA LEU A 85 2.72 -17.30 -7.60
C LEU A 85 2.05 -16.90 -8.91
N GLY A 86 1.31 -15.79 -8.91
CA GLY A 86 0.65 -15.27 -10.11
C GLY A 86 1.64 -14.79 -11.16
N ALA A 87 2.65 -14.02 -10.76
CA ALA A 87 3.68 -13.53 -11.67
C ALA A 87 4.53 -14.65 -12.27
N PHE A 88 4.81 -15.71 -11.49
CA PHE A 88 5.61 -16.85 -11.95
C PHE A 88 4.82 -17.75 -12.91
N ALA A 89 3.52 -17.94 -12.68
CA ALA A 89 2.64 -18.61 -13.62
C ALA A 89 2.49 -17.83 -14.93
N ALA A 90 2.38 -16.50 -14.87
CA ALA A 90 2.37 -15.67 -16.07
C ALA A 90 3.71 -15.74 -16.83
N ALA A 91 4.83 -15.77 -16.10
CA ALA A 91 6.16 -15.88 -16.69
C ALA A 91 6.36 -17.20 -17.47
N SER A 92 5.88 -18.33 -16.94
CA SER A 92 6.00 -19.62 -17.63
C SER A 92 5.17 -19.67 -18.91
N LEU A 93 4.01 -19.04 -18.94
CA LEU A 93 3.19 -18.92 -20.15
C LEU A 93 3.79 -17.98 -21.19
N ALA A 94 4.43 -16.89 -20.75
CA ALA A 94 5.06 -15.88 -21.62
C ALA A 94 6.50 -16.22 -22.03
N GLY A 95 7.09 -17.31 -21.52
CA GLY A 95 8.49 -17.66 -21.77
C GLY A 95 9.51 -16.69 -21.12
N ALA A 96 9.09 -15.95 -20.09
CA ALA A 96 9.93 -14.99 -19.38
C ALA A 96 10.57 -15.60 -18.12
N THR A 97 11.62 -14.97 -17.59
CA THR A 97 12.22 -15.39 -16.32
C THR A 97 11.26 -15.09 -15.15
N PRO A 98 10.87 -16.08 -14.32
CA PRO A 98 9.93 -15.87 -13.22
C PRO A 98 10.37 -14.78 -12.26
N MET A 99 11.62 -14.82 -11.82
CA MET A 99 12.16 -13.84 -10.86
C MET A 99 12.11 -12.41 -11.40
N ARG A 100 12.50 -12.18 -12.66
CA ARG A 100 12.41 -10.85 -13.30
C ARG A 100 10.95 -10.39 -13.41
N THR A 101 10.06 -11.29 -13.79
CA THR A 101 8.62 -11.00 -13.90
C THR A 101 8.03 -10.60 -12.54
N GLY A 102 8.45 -11.26 -11.45
CA GLY A 102 8.05 -10.88 -10.10
C GLY A 102 8.55 -9.50 -9.68
N PHE A 103 9.80 -9.14 -10.00
CA PHE A 103 10.30 -7.79 -9.74
C PHE A 103 9.56 -6.71 -10.55
N GLU A 104 9.25 -6.98 -11.82
CA GLU A 104 8.44 -6.07 -12.63
C GLU A 104 6.99 -5.97 -12.11
N ALA A 105 6.42 -7.09 -11.66
CA ALA A 105 5.11 -7.11 -11.02
C ALA A 105 5.09 -6.27 -9.73
N MET A 106 6.12 -6.37 -8.88
CA MET A 106 6.26 -5.47 -7.73
C MET A 106 6.39 -4.01 -8.14
N ARG A 107 7.19 -3.70 -9.17
CA ARG A 107 7.39 -2.33 -9.62
C ARG A 107 6.08 -1.71 -10.11
N LEU A 108 5.35 -2.44 -10.96
CA LEU A 108 4.06 -2.00 -11.51
C LEU A 108 2.95 -1.99 -10.45
N GLY A 109 2.92 -3.00 -9.58
CA GLY A 109 1.93 -3.18 -8.52
C GLY A 109 2.26 -2.48 -7.21
N SER A 110 3.35 -1.74 -7.13
CA SER A 110 3.89 -1.12 -5.91
C SER A 110 2.87 -0.30 -5.10
N VAL A 111 1.88 0.29 -5.76
CA VAL A 111 0.76 0.99 -5.11
C VAL A 111 0.00 0.11 -4.11
N ILE A 112 -0.16 -1.19 -4.39
CA ILE A 112 -0.95 -2.09 -3.55
C ILE A 112 -0.29 -2.40 -2.20
N TYR A 113 0.99 -2.04 -2.00
CA TYR A 113 1.68 -2.14 -0.71
C TYR A 113 1.27 -1.02 0.25
N PHE A 114 0.91 0.16 -0.29
CA PHE A 114 0.56 1.34 0.50
C PHE A 114 -0.95 1.46 0.72
N LEU A 115 -1.72 1.09 -0.31
CA LEU A 115 -3.17 1.21 -0.33
C LEU A 115 -3.89 0.64 0.92
N PRO A 116 -3.50 -0.54 1.46
CA PRO A 116 -4.16 -1.10 2.63
C PRO A 116 -4.06 -0.20 3.86
N PHE A 117 -2.92 0.48 4.05
CA PHE A 117 -2.75 1.39 5.19
C PHE A 117 -3.66 2.60 5.06
N PHE A 118 -3.87 3.11 3.84
CA PHE A 118 -4.77 4.24 3.63
C PHE A 118 -6.21 3.89 3.99
N PHE A 119 -6.70 2.69 3.61
CA PHE A 119 -8.04 2.25 3.99
C PHE A 119 -8.24 2.24 5.50
N VAL A 120 -7.28 1.71 6.25
CA VAL A 120 -7.39 1.58 7.72
C VAL A 120 -7.30 2.92 8.42
N LEU A 121 -6.47 3.83 7.90
CA LEU A 121 -6.29 5.15 8.48
C LEU A 121 -7.39 6.13 8.06
N ASN A 122 -8.11 5.85 6.97
CA ASN A 122 -9.16 6.69 6.43
C ASN A 122 -10.41 5.88 6.00
N PRO A 123 -11.44 5.79 6.86
CA PRO A 123 -12.66 5.05 6.53
C PRO A 123 -13.46 5.65 5.35
N ALA A 124 -13.21 6.91 4.97
CA ALA A 124 -13.84 7.50 3.79
C ALA A 124 -13.47 6.77 2.50
N LEU A 125 -12.28 6.15 2.45
CA LEU A 125 -11.83 5.34 1.30
C LEU A 125 -12.57 4.00 1.17
N VAL A 126 -13.23 3.54 2.24
CA VAL A 126 -14.16 2.41 2.20
C VAL A 126 -15.62 2.86 2.13
N LEU A 127 -15.85 4.09 1.67
CA LEU A 127 -17.16 4.71 1.48
C LEU A 127 -17.95 4.86 2.80
N HIS A 128 -17.27 4.97 3.93
CA HIS A 128 -17.87 5.18 5.23
C HIS A 128 -17.69 6.63 5.67
N GLY A 129 -18.79 7.39 5.78
CA GLY A 129 -18.78 8.78 6.23
C GLY A 129 -19.72 9.69 5.42
N ASP A 130 -19.49 11.00 5.51
CA ASP A 130 -20.22 11.99 4.73
C ASP A 130 -19.83 11.94 3.24
N ALA A 131 -20.81 12.17 2.36
CA ALA A 131 -20.61 12.07 0.91
C ALA A 131 -19.55 13.04 0.37
N ILE A 132 -19.44 14.25 0.95
CA ILE A 132 -18.45 15.25 0.51
C ILE A 132 -17.06 14.78 0.92
N THR A 133 -16.89 14.32 2.16
CA THR A 133 -15.62 13.77 2.65
C THR A 133 -15.18 12.58 1.80
N ILE A 134 -16.09 11.63 1.53
CA ILE A 134 -15.80 10.49 0.67
C ILE A 134 -15.30 10.95 -0.71
N LEU A 135 -16.00 11.89 -1.34
CA LEU A 135 -15.63 12.38 -2.66
C LEU A 135 -14.24 13.04 -2.67
N LEU A 136 -13.94 13.85 -1.66
CA LEU A 136 -12.65 14.53 -1.52
C LEU A 136 -11.50 13.56 -1.24
N GLU A 137 -11.70 12.61 -0.33
CA GLU A 137 -10.68 11.64 0.08
C GLU A 137 -10.40 10.62 -1.03
N VAL A 138 -11.45 10.09 -1.68
CA VAL A 138 -11.29 9.21 -2.85
C VAL A 138 -10.62 9.95 -4.00
N GLY A 139 -11.02 11.20 -4.28
CA GLY A 139 -10.39 12.04 -5.29
C GLY A 139 -8.90 12.27 -5.00
N SER A 140 -8.57 12.62 -3.75
CA SER A 140 -7.19 12.85 -3.30
C SER A 140 -6.35 11.57 -3.38
N ALA A 141 -6.90 10.43 -2.98
CA ALA A 141 -6.25 9.14 -3.09
C ALA A 141 -5.98 8.75 -4.55
N ILE A 142 -6.92 8.99 -5.48
CA ILE A 142 -6.69 8.75 -6.92
C ILE A 142 -5.51 9.58 -7.41
N VAL A 143 -5.47 10.88 -7.09
CA VAL A 143 -4.36 11.76 -7.48
C VAL A 143 -3.05 11.27 -6.84
N GLY A 144 -3.04 10.98 -5.54
CA GLY A 144 -1.87 10.50 -4.82
C GLY A 144 -1.31 9.20 -5.40
N ILE A 145 -2.18 8.24 -5.74
CA ILE A 145 -1.81 6.97 -6.39
C ILE A 145 -1.17 7.23 -7.76
N VAL A 146 -1.73 8.14 -8.56
CA VAL A 146 -1.14 8.51 -9.86
C VAL A 146 0.26 9.10 -9.70
N LEU A 147 0.49 9.94 -8.68
CA LEU A 147 1.82 10.49 -8.38
C LEU A 147 2.81 9.41 -7.94
N ILE A 148 2.41 8.52 -7.03
CA ILE A 148 3.23 7.39 -6.58
C ILE A 148 3.60 6.49 -7.76
N ALA A 149 2.61 6.09 -8.56
CA ALA A 149 2.81 5.26 -9.74
C ALA A 149 3.76 5.93 -10.74
N SER A 150 3.58 7.23 -10.98
CA SER A 150 4.44 7.98 -11.90
C SER A 150 5.89 8.09 -11.42
N GLY A 151 6.09 8.33 -10.12
CA GLY A 151 7.41 8.35 -9.50
C GLY A 151 8.09 6.98 -9.55
N LEU A 152 7.36 5.89 -9.29
CA LEU A 152 7.90 4.53 -9.31
C LEU A 152 8.18 4.02 -10.73
N GLN A 153 7.32 4.33 -11.69
CA GLN A 153 7.52 3.95 -13.08
C GLN A 153 8.61 4.80 -13.75
N GLY A 154 8.84 6.03 -13.29
CA GLY A 154 9.74 6.97 -13.95
C GLY A 154 9.10 7.58 -15.19
N HIS A 155 7.78 7.66 -15.23
CA HIS A 155 7.03 8.31 -16.29
C HIS A 155 5.83 9.03 -15.69
N LEU A 156 5.74 10.34 -15.85
CA LEU A 156 4.54 11.08 -15.44
C LEU A 156 3.62 11.25 -16.65
N VAL A 157 2.38 10.82 -16.50
CA VAL A 157 1.28 11.18 -17.40
C VAL A 157 1.24 12.71 -17.45
N LEU A 158 1.36 13.31 -18.64
CA LEU A 158 1.52 14.76 -18.96
C LEU A 158 2.94 15.29 -19.17
N LEU A 159 3.92 14.92 -18.34
CA LEU A 159 5.28 15.47 -18.50
C LEU A 159 6.13 14.56 -19.40
N GLY A 160 5.98 13.23 -19.37
CA GLY A 160 6.77 12.27 -20.17
C GLY A 160 7.77 11.45 -19.34
N SER A 161 8.71 10.76 -20.00
CA SER A 161 9.71 9.90 -19.32
C SER A 161 10.76 10.71 -18.55
N PHE A 162 11.14 10.19 -17.39
CA PHE A 162 12.23 10.71 -16.56
C PHE A 162 13.55 10.01 -16.96
N SER A 163 14.63 10.79 -17.17
CA SER A 163 16.00 10.29 -17.40
C SER A 163 16.58 9.66 -16.11
N THR A 164 17.75 9.04 -16.20
CA THR A 164 18.48 8.44 -15.05
C THR A 164 19.28 9.49 -14.24
N ASP A 165 19.18 10.76 -14.59
CA ASP A 165 19.91 11.84 -13.92
C ASP A 165 19.50 12.05 -12.46
N ILE A 166 20.43 12.56 -11.64
CA ILE A 166 20.21 12.74 -10.20
C ILE A 166 19.03 13.67 -9.88
N ARG A 167 18.77 14.68 -10.72
CA ARG A 167 17.63 15.61 -10.61
C ARG A 167 16.31 14.93 -10.96
N SER A 168 16.34 14.05 -11.95
CA SER A 168 15.21 13.22 -12.35
C SER A 168 14.86 12.20 -11.26
N MET A 169 15.86 11.65 -10.59
CA MET A 169 15.68 10.78 -9.42
C MET A 169 15.10 11.55 -8.22
N ALA A 170 15.53 12.80 -7.99
CA ALA A 170 14.94 13.68 -6.99
C ALA A 170 13.46 13.99 -7.31
N ALA A 171 13.12 14.29 -8.56
CA ALA A 171 11.73 14.52 -8.98
C ALA A 171 10.83 13.29 -8.72
N ARG A 172 11.35 12.07 -8.96
CA ARG A 172 10.63 10.82 -8.66
C ARG A 172 10.37 10.63 -7.17
N ILE A 173 11.37 10.92 -6.33
CA ILE A 173 11.21 10.87 -4.86
C ILE A 173 10.17 11.88 -4.39
N VAL A 174 10.22 13.11 -4.93
CA VAL A 174 9.23 14.16 -4.61
C VAL A 174 7.82 13.72 -5.00
N LEU A 175 7.63 13.09 -6.15
CA LEU A 175 6.33 12.56 -6.57
C LEU A 175 5.82 11.45 -5.65
N ILE A 176 6.69 10.51 -5.25
CA ILE A 176 6.32 9.44 -4.32
C ILE A 176 5.95 10.02 -2.96
N ALA A 177 6.79 10.92 -2.42
CA ALA A 177 6.54 11.55 -1.13
C ALA A 177 5.26 12.40 -1.15
N GLY A 178 5.04 13.16 -2.23
CA GLY A 178 3.83 13.96 -2.42
C GLY A 178 2.56 13.13 -2.58
N GLY A 179 2.65 12.01 -3.28
CA GLY A 179 1.52 11.09 -3.40
C GLY A 179 1.21 10.33 -2.11
N LEU A 180 2.23 9.96 -1.32
CA LEU A 180 2.05 9.42 0.04
C LEU A 180 1.43 10.46 0.98
N ALA A 181 1.84 11.72 0.86
CA ALA A 181 1.24 12.83 1.61
C ALA A 181 -0.23 13.02 1.21
N LEU A 182 -0.57 13.10 -0.08
CA LEU A 182 -1.96 13.21 -0.53
C LEU A 182 -2.85 12.03 -0.13
N ALA A 183 -2.26 10.85 0.06
CA ALA A 183 -2.98 9.67 0.49
C ALA A 183 -3.13 9.58 2.02
N TYR A 184 -2.42 10.41 2.79
CA TYR A 184 -2.60 10.55 4.23
C TYR A 184 -3.54 11.74 4.52
N PRO A 185 -4.70 11.52 5.17
CA PRO A 185 -5.77 12.51 5.24
C PRO A 185 -5.49 13.57 6.32
N GLU A 186 -4.64 14.53 5.97
CA GLU A 186 -4.51 15.79 6.71
C GLU A 186 -4.52 16.97 5.73
N MET A 187 -5.20 18.06 6.10
CA MET A 187 -5.35 19.22 5.23
C MET A 187 -3.99 19.86 4.85
N ALA A 188 -2.99 19.78 5.75
CA ALA A 188 -1.62 20.18 5.47
C ALA A 188 -0.92 19.24 4.47
N SER A 189 -1.24 17.95 4.54
CA SER A 189 -0.69 16.89 3.69
C SER A 189 -1.20 16.98 2.24
N ASN A 190 -2.47 17.38 2.07
CA ASN A 190 -3.07 17.58 0.74
C ASN A 190 -2.45 18.76 -0.02
N ILE A 191 -2.17 19.86 0.67
CA ILE A 191 -1.50 21.03 0.08
C ILE A 191 -0.05 20.66 -0.29
N ALA A 192 0.67 19.98 0.60
CA ALA A 192 2.04 19.55 0.36
C ALA A 192 2.15 18.55 -0.81
N GLY A 193 1.21 17.62 -0.92
CA GLY A 193 1.21 16.64 -2.01
C GLY A 193 0.77 17.23 -3.35
N LEU A 194 -0.15 18.20 -3.37
CA LEU A 194 -0.46 18.97 -4.59
C LEU A 194 0.74 19.80 -5.07
N ALA A 195 1.54 20.34 -4.14
CA ALA A 195 2.76 21.06 -4.46
C ALA A 195 3.89 20.17 -5.03
N ALA A 196 3.79 18.85 -4.90
CA ALA A 196 4.79 17.92 -5.44
C ALA A 196 4.79 17.88 -6.97
N LEU A 197 3.64 18.09 -7.61
CA LEU A 197 3.52 18.15 -9.07
C LEU A 197 4.33 19.30 -9.70
N PRO A 198 4.14 20.58 -9.32
CA PRO A 198 4.93 21.67 -9.86
C PRO A 198 6.41 21.57 -9.45
N ALA A 199 6.72 21.10 -8.25
CA ALA A 199 8.10 20.88 -7.81
C ALA A 199 8.83 19.84 -8.70
N ALA A 200 8.18 18.70 -8.99
CA ALA A 200 8.72 17.68 -9.88
C ALA A 200 8.85 18.19 -11.34
N ALA A 201 7.91 19.03 -11.79
CA ALA A 201 7.97 19.65 -13.11
C ALA A 201 9.17 20.60 -13.26
N ILE A 202 9.45 21.42 -12.24
CA ILE A 202 10.59 22.36 -12.23
C ILE A 202 11.92 21.60 -12.23
N LEU A 203 12.07 20.61 -11.34
CA LEU A 203 13.27 19.78 -11.23
C LEU A 203 13.58 19.04 -12.53
N ARG A 204 12.53 18.63 -13.26
CA ARG A 204 12.70 18.00 -14.57
C ARG A 204 13.13 18.97 -15.66
N ARG A 205 12.53 20.16 -15.73
CA ARG A 205 12.88 21.16 -16.75
C ARG A 205 14.36 21.51 -16.70
N GLN A 206 14.88 21.73 -15.49
CA GLN A 206 16.31 21.99 -15.24
C GLN A 206 17.24 20.80 -15.51
N SER A 207 16.70 19.61 -15.83
CA SER A 207 17.48 18.43 -16.21
C SER A 207 17.49 18.21 -17.72
N SER A 208 16.66 18.95 -18.47
CA SER A 208 16.60 18.89 -19.95
C SER A 208 17.42 20.00 -20.61
N ASP A 209 17.92 20.95 -19.81
CA ASP A 209 18.89 22.00 -20.15
C ASP A 209 20.31 21.52 -19.79
#